data_AF-A0A965IYX0-F1
#
_entry.id   AF-A0A965IYX0-F1
#
_cell.length_a   1.000
_cell.length_b   1.000
_cell.length_c   1.000
_cell.angle_alpha   90.00
_cell.angle_beta   90.00
_cell.angle_gamma   90.00
#
_symmetry.space_group_name_H-M   'P 1'
#
loop_
_entity.id
_entity.type
_entity.pdbx_description
1 polymer ?
#
loop_
_entity_poly.entity_id
_entity_poly.type
_entity_poly.pdbx_seq_one_letter_code
_entity_poly.pdbx_strand_id
1 'polypeptide(L)'
;MPFASPTTARAAASCAQGGPCREGNTGPGGGIVFHVASSPQWWGTAMEAKPLNRGTGLPWSTMPTTSLFSGADAARQIIDHTGIGYGRENTSLIVAQGGPTGSAAAYVDGIVTGGQSDWFLPSKDELNSLYDFYALHAKPAMAKAPYWSSSENGPNYAFYQLFQDGTQFSDENGLGNVASNKQLRRMPVHRGSGFGPLLFRLVAVRAFGATAGVRPATSNPQVTGRVCTDVGPCAVGDTGPGGGIVFYDAGSHKPWGRYLEMAPVETEFEGIPWKKLSVVDRQRPLYRNDSNGLAKYQRVKSKAIGMGLPRTA
;
A
#
# COMPACT_ATOMS: atom_id res chain seq x y z
N MET A 1 26.76 16.50 -56.35
CA MET A 1 26.71 15.96 -54.98
C MET A 1 25.36 16.38 -54.39
N PRO A 2 24.41 15.47 -54.13
CA PRO A 2 23.16 15.85 -53.47
C PRO A 2 23.40 15.97 -51.97
N PHE A 3 23.01 17.10 -51.39
CA PHE A 3 22.99 17.29 -49.93
C PHE A 3 21.89 16.40 -49.34
N ALA A 4 22.29 15.45 -48.49
CA ALA A 4 21.35 14.68 -47.68
C ALA A 4 20.63 15.63 -46.71
N SER A 5 19.30 15.66 -46.76
CA SER A 5 18.49 16.39 -45.79
C SER A 5 18.65 15.76 -44.40
N PRO A 6 18.77 16.56 -43.32
CA PRO A 6 18.93 16.01 -41.99
C PRO A 6 17.64 15.32 -41.56
N THR A 7 17.73 14.00 -41.32
CA THR A 7 16.67 13.22 -40.70
C THR A 7 16.49 13.73 -39.26
N THR A 8 15.47 14.54 -39.01
CA THR A 8 15.07 14.92 -37.64
C THR A 8 14.62 13.66 -36.90
N ALA A 9 15.46 13.16 -35.99
CA ALA A 9 15.07 12.09 -35.08
C ALA A 9 13.87 12.55 -34.25
N ARG A 10 12.72 11.89 -34.41
CA ARG A 10 11.51 12.17 -33.62
C ARG A 10 11.82 11.86 -32.15
N ALA A 11 11.67 12.84 -31.28
CA ALA A 11 11.85 12.65 -29.84
C ALA A 11 10.94 11.52 -29.35
N ALA A 12 11.47 10.63 -28.49
CA ALA A 12 10.68 9.56 -27.90
C ALA A 12 9.47 10.15 -27.16
N ALA A 13 8.31 9.51 -27.31
CA ALA A 13 7.08 9.94 -26.64
C ALA A 13 7.29 9.98 -25.12
N SER A 14 6.69 10.97 -24.45
CA SER A 14 6.62 10.99 -22.99
C SER A 14 5.69 9.90 -22.47
N CYS A 15 5.78 9.55 -21.17
CA CYS A 15 4.86 8.61 -20.53
C CYS A 15 3.39 9.00 -20.74
N ALA A 16 3.05 10.28 -20.60
CA ALA A 16 1.71 10.81 -20.85
C ALA A 16 1.22 10.60 -22.30
N GLN A 17 2.14 10.41 -23.25
CA GLN A 17 1.86 10.19 -24.68
C GLN A 17 2.06 8.72 -25.11
N GLY A 18 2.15 7.79 -24.16
CA GLY A 18 2.31 6.36 -24.44
C GLY A 18 3.75 5.88 -24.56
N GLY A 19 4.74 6.73 -24.22
CA GLY A 19 6.13 6.32 -24.09
C GLY A 19 6.44 5.57 -22.79
N PRO A 20 7.70 5.15 -22.59
CA PRO A 20 8.10 4.42 -21.39
C PRO A 20 7.91 5.27 -20.13
N CYS A 21 7.34 4.65 -19.10
CA CYS A 21 7.07 5.30 -17.83
C CYS A 21 8.12 4.97 -16.77
N ARG A 22 8.41 5.95 -15.94
CA ARG A 22 9.25 5.87 -14.75
C ARG A 22 8.53 6.59 -13.62
N GLU A 23 8.83 6.21 -12.38
CA GLU A 23 8.33 6.93 -11.22
C GLU A 23 8.72 8.41 -11.29
N GLY A 24 7.79 9.29 -10.92
CA GLY A 24 7.90 10.75 -11.04
C GLY A 24 7.48 11.34 -12.39
N ASN A 25 7.29 10.54 -13.44
CA ASN A 25 6.74 11.03 -14.70
C ASN A 25 5.27 11.47 -14.55
N THR A 26 4.84 12.36 -15.43
CA THR A 26 3.40 12.59 -15.64
C THR A 26 2.82 11.43 -16.45
N GLY A 27 1.78 10.79 -15.92
CA GLY A 27 1.06 9.71 -16.59
C GLY A 27 -0.04 10.20 -17.54
N PRO A 28 -0.73 9.29 -18.26
CA PRO A 28 -1.72 9.64 -19.27
C PRO A 28 -2.97 10.38 -18.74
N GLY A 29 -3.30 10.25 -17.46
CA GLY A 29 -4.37 11.01 -16.78
C GLY A 29 -3.90 12.33 -16.16
N GLY A 30 -2.65 12.71 -16.40
CA GLY A 30 -2.03 13.89 -15.82
C GLY A 30 -1.70 13.74 -14.33
N GLY A 31 -1.74 12.52 -13.79
CA GLY A 31 -1.26 12.21 -12.45
C GLY A 31 0.26 12.02 -12.43
N ILE A 32 0.83 11.85 -11.24
CA ILE A 32 2.24 11.48 -11.08
C ILE A 32 2.34 9.97 -10.96
N VAL A 33 3.15 9.35 -11.82
CA VAL A 33 3.49 7.92 -11.75
C VAL A 33 4.26 7.67 -10.46
N PHE A 34 3.73 6.81 -9.59
CA PHE A 34 4.34 6.50 -8.29
C PHE A 34 4.71 5.03 -8.14
N HIS A 35 4.26 4.18 -9.07
CA HIS A 35 4.54 2.75 -9.07
C HIS A 35 4.69 2.27 -10.51
N VAL A 36 5.78 1.56 -10.79
CA VAL A 36 6.05 0.91 -12.09
C VAL A 36 6.45 -0.53 -11.82
N ALA A 37 5.68 -1.48 -12.35
CA ALA A 37 6.01 -2.90 -12.25
C ALA A 37 7.19 -3.25 -13.17
N SER A 38 8.00 -4.21 -12.76
CA SER A 38 9.12 -4.72 -13.56
C SER A 38 8.66 -5.47 -14.83
N SER A 39 7.42 -5.95 -14.83
CA SER A 39 6.76 -6.61 -15.95
C SER A 39 5.25 -6.33 -15.90
N PRO A 40 4.52 -6.45 -17.03
CA PRO A 40 3.06 -6.30 -17.03
C PRO A 40 2.38 -7.20 -15.98
N GLN A 41 1.49 -6.60 -15.19
CA GLN A 41 0.69 -7.28 -14.17
C GLN A 41 -0.79 -7.32 -14.58
N TRP A 42 -1.61 -8.06 -13.84
CA TRP A 42 -3.04 -8.18 -14.13
C TRP A 42 -3.78 -6.83 -14.02
N TRP A 43 -3.24 -5.89 -13.26
CA TRP A 43 -3.74 -4.53 -13.08
C TRP A 43 -3.11 -3.50 -14.02
N GLY A 44 -2.02 -3.82 -14.73
CA GLY A 44 -1.28 -2.91 -15.63
C GLY A 44 0.24 -2.94 -15.45
N THR A 45 0.96 -1.99 -16.06
CA THR A 45 2.42 -1.83 -15.88
C THR A 45 2.79 -0.67 -14.96
N ALA A 46 1.93 0.33 -14.82
CA ALA A 46 2.19 1.51 -14.00
C ALA A 46 0.92 2.05 -13.34
N MET A 47 1.10 2.77 -12.24
CA MET A 47 0.04 3.51 -11.57
C MET A 47 0.41 4.99 -11.42
N GLU A 48 -0.57 5.86 -11.67
CA GLU A 48 -0.47 7.30 -11.44
C GLU A 48 -1.44 7.75 -10.35
N ALA A 49 -1.02 8.76 -9.58
CA ALA A 49 -1.80 9.34 -8.49
C ALA A 49 -2.11 10.81 -8.74
N LYS A 50 -3.35 11.20 -8.41
CA LYS A 50 -3.84 12.56 -8.52
C LYS A 50 -4.52 12.99 -7.22
N PRO A 51 -3.85 13.81 -6.38
CA PRO A 51 -4.45 14.31 -5.14
C PRO A 51 -5.69 15.15 -5.46
N LEU A 52 -6.76 14.95 -4.70
CA LEU A 52 -8.03 15.65 -4.93
C LEU A 52 -8.22 16.79 -3.92
N ASN A 53 -8.62 17.96 -4.41
CA ASN A 53 -8.95 19.13 -3.58
C ASN A 53 -10.43 19.19 -3.16
N ARG A 54 -11.27 18.33 -3.76
CA ARG A 54 -12.69 18.15 -3.49
C ARG A 54 -12.95 16.74 -2.97
N GLY A 55 -14.11 16.51 -2.35
CA GLY A 55 -14.46 15.22 -1.73
C GLY A 55 -13.81 14.99 -0.35
N THR A 56 -13.14 15.99 0.21
CA THR A 56 -12.59 15.92 1.56
C THR A 56 -13.73 15.78 2.59
N GLY A 57 -13.62 14.82 3.49
CA GLY A 57 -14.61 14.51 4.52
C GLY A 57 -15.78 13.66 4.05
N LEU A 58 -15.70 13.05 2.87
CA LEU A 58 -16.66 12.02 2.48
C LEU A 58 -16.43 10.74 3.32
N PRO A 59 -17.52 10.06 3.74
CA PRO A 59 -17.41 8.77 4.41
C PRO A 59 -16.86 7.73 3.45
N TRP A 60 -16.22 6.69 4.00
CA TRP A 60 -15.67 5.58 3.23
C TRP A 60 -16.76 4.81 2.46
N SER A 61 -17.87 4.50 3.14
CA SER A 61 -19.06 3.84 2.57
C SER A 61 -20.34 4.42 3.18
N THR A 62 -21.44 4.35 2.44
CA THR A 62 -22.80 4.62 2.91
C THR A 62 -23.42 3.41 3.63
N MET A 63 -22.74 2.25 3.62
CA MET A 63 -23.11 1.02 4.31
C MET A 63 -22.06 0.67 5.38
N PRO A 64 -22.00 1.42 6.50
CA PRO A 64 -20.84 1.44 7.40
C PRO A 64 -20.69 0.23 8.32
N THR A 65 -21.65 -0.70 8.31
CA THR A 65 -21.66 -1.92 9.14
C THR A 65 -21.75 -3.20 8.30
N THR A 66 -21.63 -3.08 6.98
CA THR A 66 -21.75 -4.20 6.06
C THR A 66 -20.39 -4.50 5.45
N SER A 67 -19.98 -5.76 5.54
CA SER A 67 -18.75 -6.27 4.93
C SER A 67 -18.84 -6.20 3.40
N LEU A 68 -17.73 -5.91 2.72
CA LEU A 68 -17.62 -6.08 1.26
C LEU A 68 -17.60 -7.57 0.88
N PHE A 69 -17.13 -8.42 1.79
CA PHE A 69 -16.90 -9.84 1.57
C PHE A 69 -17.81 -10.71 2.45
N SER A 70 -18.25 -11.85 1.93
CA SER A 70 -19.12 -12.80 2.62
C SER A 70 -18.79 -14.23 2.23
N GLY A 71 -19.24 -15.21 3.03
CA GLY A 71 -18.96 -16.63 2.81
C GLY A 71 -17.69 -17.11 3.51
N ALA A 72 -17.31 -18.37 3.25
CA ALA A 72 -16.23 -19.06 3.95
C ALA A 72 -14.85 -18.39 3.79
N ASP A 73 -14.62 -17.76 2.64
CA ASP A 73 -13.33 -17.15 2.30
C ASP A 73 -13.25 -15.65 2.64
N ALA A 74 -14.29 -15.06 3.24
CA ALA A 74 -14.38 -13.61 3.46
C ALA A 74 -13.17 -13.04 4.22
N ALA A 75 -12.70 -13.73 5.25
CA ALA A 75 -11.53 -13.31 6.01
C ALA A 75 -10.25 -13.27 5.16
N ARG A 76 -10.10 -14.21 4.21
CA ARG A 76 -8.97 -14.22 3.26
C ARG A 76 -9.08 -13.10 2.23
N GLN A 77 -10.29 -12.87 1.72
CA GLN A 77 -10.54 -11.76 0.79
C GLN A 77 -10.23 -10.41 1.42
N ILE A 78 -10.60 -10.17 2.69
CA ILE A 78 -10.25 -8.93 3.42
C ILE A 78 -8.72 -8.71 3.41
N ILE A 79 -7.93 -9.77 3.63
CA ILE A 79 -6.47 -9.71 3.62
C ILE A 79 -5.94 -9.47 2.19
N ASP A 80 -6.39 -10.25 1.22
CA ASP A 80 -5.87 -10.15 -0.16
C ASP A 80 -6.17 -8.80 -0.80
N HIS A 81 -7.36 -8.26 -0.53
CA HIS A 81 -7.84 -6.98 -1.04
C HIS A 81 -7.16 -5.76 -0.39
N THR A 82 -6.13 -5.96 0.46
CA THR A 82 -5.19 -4.88 0.81
C THR A 82 -4.13 -4.64 -0.25
N GLY A 83 -3.85 -5.65 -1.09
CA GLY A 83 -2.69 -5.71 -1.98
C GLY A 83 -2.71 -4.75 -3.18
N ILE A 84 -1.57 -4.67 -3.87
CA ILE A 84 -1.41 -3.93 -5.13
C ILE A 84 -2.30 -4.54 -6.23
N GLY A 85 -3.07 -3.70 -6.92
CA GLY A 85 -3.99 -4.05 -7.99
C GLY A 85 -5.45 -4.06 -7.57
N TYR A 86 -5.73 -4.19 -6.27
CA TYR A 86 -7.10 -4.34 -5.75
C TYR A 86 -7.86 -3.02 -5.61
N GLY A 87 -7.24 -1.86 -5.75
CA GLY A 87 -7.92 -0.58 -5.52
C GLY A 87 -9.14 -0.36 -6.40
N ARG A 88 -9.04 -0.73 -7.69
CA ARG A 88 -10.15 -0.64 -8.65
C ARG A 88 -11.31 -1.55 -8.24
N GLU A 89 -11.03 -2.80 -7.93
CA GLU A 89 -12.06 -3.78 -7.59
C GLU A 89 -12.75 -3.42 -6.27
N ASN A 90 -11.98 -3.03 -5.25
CA ASN A 90 -12.51 -2.56 -3.98
C ASN A 90 -13.42 -1.34 -4.16
N THR A 91 -12.99 -0.37 -4.96
CA THR A 91 -13.79 0.83 -5.25
C THR A 91 -15.13 0.43 -5.89
N SER A 92 -15.10 -0.46 -6.89
CA SER A 92 -16.30 -0.99 -7.53
C SER A 92 -17.23 -1.71 -6.53
N LEU A 93 -16.68 -2.54 -5.64
CA LEU A 93 -17.46 -3.23 -4.60
C LEU A 93 -18.13 -2.25 -3.63
N ILE A 94 -17.42 -1.20 -3.19
CA ILE A 94 -17.99 -0.16 -2.32
C ILE A 94 -19.12 0.58 -3.03
N VAL A 95 -18.94 0.92 -4.31
CA VAL A 95 -19.96 1.60 -5.13
C VAL A 95 -21.17 0.70 -5.37
N ALA A 96 -20.96 -0.58 -5.65
CA ALA A 96 -22.04 -1.55 -5.83
C ALA A 96 -22.86 -1.73 -4.54
N GLN A 97 -22.19 -1.71 -3.38
CA GLN A 97 -22.83 -1.84 -2.08
C GLN A 97 -23.60 -0.57 -1.67
N GLY A 98 -23.00 0.61 -1.87
CA GLY A 98 -23.47 1.88 -1.31
C GLY A 98 -24.14 2.84 -2.29
N GLY A 99 -24.09 2.52 -3.59
CA GLY A 99 -24.57 3.37 -4.68
C GLY A 99 -23.50 4.31 -5.26
N PRO A 100 -23.80 4.97 -6.40
CA PRO A 100 -22.85 5.77 -7.17
C PRO A 100 -22.57 7.17 -6.61
N THR A 101 -23.09 7.50 -5.42
CA THR A 101 -22.88 8.81 -4.77
C THR A 101 -22.77 8.68 -3.26
N GLY A 102 -22.31 9.73 -2.58
CA GLY A 102 -22.36 9.82 -1.11
C GLY A 102 -21.18 9.21 -0.37
N SER A 103 -20.32 8.42 -1.04
CA SER A 103 -19.09 7.86 -0.46
C SER A 103 -17.83 8.39 -1.15
N ALA A 104 -16.69 8.23 -0.47
CA ALA A 104 -15.36 8.50 -0.98
C ALA A 104 -15.05 7.70 -2.24
N ALA A 105 -15.35 6.39 -2.23
CA ALA A 105 -15.15 5.50 -3.37
C ALA A 105 -16.00 5.94 -4.57
N ALA A 106 -17.30 6.20 -4.35
CA ALA A 106 -18.20 6.66 -5.40
C ALA A 106 -17.79 8.02 -6.00
N TYR A 107 -17.30 8.92 -5.15
CA TYR A 107 -16.78 10.20 -5.64
C TYR A 107 -15.57 9.99 -6.57
N VAL A 108 -14.60 9.17 -6.18
CA VAL A 108 -13.39 8.93 -7.00
C VAL A 108 -13.73 8.15 -8.27
N ASP A 109 -14.61 7.15 -8.19
CA ASP A 109 -15.06 6.35 -9.34
C ASP A 109 -15.78 7.20 -10.40
N GLY A 110 -16.56 8.20 -9.97
CA GLY A 110 -17.32 9.07 -10.86
C GLY A 110 -16.56 10.25 -11.46
N ILE A 111 -15.29 10.50 -11.10
CA ILE A 111 -14.57 11.67 -11.64
C ILE A 111 -14.05 11.41 -13.05
N VAL A 112 -14.14 12.44 -13.89
CA VAL A 112 -13.42 12.53 -15.16
C VAL A 112 -12.39 13.63 -15.06
N THR A 113 -11.11 13.29 -15.20
CA THR A 113 -10.03 14.27 -15.12
C THR A 113 -8.81 13.84 -15.91
N GLY A 114 -8.13 14.80 -16.54
CA GLY A 114 -7.03 14.52 -17.47
C GLY A 114 -7.45 13.69 -18.68
N GLY A 115 -8.73 13.76 -19.08
CA GLY A 115 -9.29 12.97 -20.17
C GLY A 115 -9.56 11.50 -19.82
N GLN A 116 -9.38 11.09 -18.56
CA GLN A 116 -9.57 9.71 -18.10
C GLN A 116 -10.73 9.62 -17.10
N SER A 117 -11.45 8.49 -17.11
CA SER A 117 -12.64 8.22 -16.29
C SER A 117 -12.54 6.92 -15.47
N ASP A 118 -11.36 6.28 -15.47
CA ASP A 118 -11.10 5.00 -14.84
C ASP A 118 -10.32 5.15 -13.53
N TRP A 119 -10.55 6.25 -12.81
CA TRP A 119 -9.95 6.54 -11.51
C TRP A 119 -10.60 5.72 -10.39
N PHE A 120 -9.82 5.34 -9.38
CA PHE A 120 -10.31 4.57 -8.24
C PHE A 120 -9.65 5.01 -6.92
N LEU A 121 -10.27 4.68 -5.80
CA LEU A 121 -9.69 4.86 -4.47
C LEU A 121 -8.66 3.73 -4.23
N PRO A 122 -7.39 4.05 -3.92
CA PRO A 122 -6.33 3.03 -3.87
C PRO A 122 -6.53 2.05 -2.72
N SER A 123 -6.11 0.79 -2.91
CA SER A 123 -6.00 -0.17 -1.82
C SER A 123 -4.99 0.29 -0.76
N LYS A 124 -4.98 -0.36 0.41
CA LYS A 124 -4.07 -0.04 1.51
C LYS A 124 -2.61 -0.07 1.06
N ASP A 125 -2.21 -1.06 0.27
CA ASP A 125 -0.80 -1.21 -0.13
C ASP A 125 -0.45 -0.31 -1.32
N GLU A 126 -1.41 0.01 -2.20
CA GLU A 126 -1.25 1.04 -3.25
C GLU A 126 -1.06 2.42 -2.62
N LEU A 127 -1.86 2.75 -1.61
CA LEU A 127 -1.74 3.99 -0.85
C LEU A 127 -0.39 4.05 -0.11
N ASN A 128 0.09 2.93 0.44
CA ASN A 128 1.40 2.89 1.06
C ASN A 128 2.53 3.06 0.04
N SER A 129 2.44 2.44 -1.14
CA SER A 129 3.40 2.66 -2.23
C SER A 129 3.44 4.13 -2.64
N LEU A 130 2.28 4.80 -2.71
CA LEU A 130 2.22 6.24 -2.97
C LEU A 130 2.84 7.05 -1.81
N TYR A 131 2.56 6.69 -0.56
CA TYR A 131 3.17 7.35 0.60
C TYR A 131 4.68 7.22 0.57
N ASP A 132 5.23 6.04 0.28
CA ASP A 132 6.67 5.80 0.23
C ASP A 132 7.33 6.61 -0.90
N PHE A 133 6.71 6.68 -2.08
CA PHE A 133 7.14 7.55 -3.17
C PHE A 133 7.09 9.04 -2.77
N TYR A 134 5.97 9.52 -2.24
CA TYR A 134 5.85 10.89 -1.72
C TYR A 134 6.88 11.19 -0.64
N ALA A 135 7.11 10.23 0.25
CA ALA A 135 8.02 10.35 1.36
C ALA A 135 9.45 10.56 0.90
N LEU A 136 9.86 9.92 -0.21
CA LEU A 136 11.19 9.98 -0.81
C LEU A 136 11.37 11.17 -1.77
N HIS A 137 10.31 11.55 -2.50
CA HIS A 137 10.42 12.47 -3.64
C HIS A 137 9.64 13.78 -3.47
N ALA A 138 8.84 13.92 -2.41
CA ALA A 138 7.94 15.04 -2.16
C ALA A 138 6.94 15.33 -3.31
N LYS A 139 6.59 14.29 -4.09
CA LYS A 139 5.66 14.34 -5.23
C LYS A 139 4.73 13.11 -5.24
N PRO A 140 3.50 13.22 -5.78
CA PRO A 140 2.78 14.48 -5.96
C PRO A 140 2.68 15.22 -4.62
N ALA A 141 2.38 16.53 -4.64
CA ALA A 141 2.26 17.27 -3.39
C ALA A 141 1.07 16.72 -2.57
N MET A 142 1.36 16.10 -1.43
CA MET A 142 0.35 15.55 -0.51
C MET A 142 0.25 16.40 0.74
N ALA A 143 -0.97 16.61 1.23
CA ALA A 143 -1.19 17.25 2.52
C ALA A 143 -0.83 16.28 3.64
N LYS A 144 -0.33 16.80 4.76
CA LYS A 144 -0.13 16.00 5.98
C LYS A 144 -1.49 15.76 6.66
N ALA A 145 -2.21 14.75 6.20
CA ALA A 145 -3.59 14.46 6.57
C ALA A 145 -3.88 12.95 6.45
N PRO A 146 -5.01 12.46 7.00
CA PRO A 146 -5.47 11.10 6.77
C PRO A 146 -6.03 10.94 5.35
N TYR A 147 -5.64 9.89 4.65
CA TYR A 147 -6.17 9.52 3.34
C TYR A 147 -6.85 8.16 3.43
N TRP A 148 -8.09 8.07 2.96
CA TRP A 148 -8.79 6.78 2.84
C TRP A 148 -8.06 5.86 1.86
N SER A 149 -7.97 4.58 2.19
CA SER A 149 -7.81 3.52 1.19
C SER A 149 -9.17 2.89 0.89
N SER A 150 -9.27 2.08 -0.16
CA SER A 150 -10.45 1.27 -0.48
C SER A 150 -10.46 -0.08 0.22
N SER A 151 -9.46 -0.39 1.05
CA SER A 151 -9.38 -1.68 1.74
C SER A 151 -10.18 -1.69 3.03
N GLU A 152 -11.05 -2.69 3.15
CA GLU A 152 -11.78 -3.01 4.36
C GLU A 152 -10.86 -3.72 5.39
N ASN A 153 -11.13 -3.52 6.68
CA ASN A 153 -10.56 -4.33 7.77
C ASN A 153 -11.63 -5.20 8.46
N GLY A 154 -12.91 -4.92 8.21
CA GLY A 154 -14.04 -5.71 8.64
C GLY A 154 -15.36 -4.96 8.42
N PRO A 155 -16.50 -5.50 8.87
CA PRO A 155 -17.81 -4.90 8.62
C PRO A 155 -17.91 -3.43 9.04
N ASN A 156 -17.22 -3.05 10.13
CA ASN A 156 -17.29 -1.71 10.71
C ASN A 156 -16.08 -0.82 10.40
N TYR A 157 -15.00 -1.38 9.85
CA TYR A 157 -13.69 -0.74 9.83
C TYR A 157 -13.07 -0.78 8.43
N ALA A 158 -12.46 0.33 8.04
CA ALA A 158 -11.69 0.47 6.81
C ALA A 158 -10.34 1.10 7.10
N PHE A 159 -9.37 0.85 6.23
CA PHE A 159 -8.03 1.39 6.37
C PHE A 159 -7.91 2.83 5.87
N TYR A 160 -7.09 3.60 6.57
CA TYR A 160 -6.58 4.89 6.09
C TYR A 160 -5.11 5.04 6.46
N GLN A 161 -4.43 5.97 5.80
CA GLN A 161 -3.01 6.26 6.04
C GLN A 161 -2.76 7.74 6.31
N LEU A 162 -1.94 8.03 7.30
CA LEU A 162 -1.47 9.38 7.59
C LEU A 162 -0.29 9.75 6.70
N PHE A 163 -0.45 10.78 5.88
CA PHE A 163 0.65 11.30 5.06
C PHE A 163 1.64 12.19 5.85
N GLN A 164 1.40 12.38 7.15
CA GLN A 164 2.34 13.02 8.06
C GLN A 164 3.56 12.12 8.36
N ASP A 165 3.33 10.85 8.65
CA ASP A 165 4.35 9.93 9.17
C ASP A 165 4.30 8.52 8.55
N GLY A 166 3.25 8.20 7.80
CA GLY A 166 3.06 6.94 7.09
C GLY A 166 2.27 5.89 7.85
N THR A 167 1.82 6.20 9.07
CA THR A 167 1.09 5.26 9.92
C THR A 167 -0.25 4.90 9.28
N GLN A 168 -0.58 3.60 9.28
CA GLN A 168 -1.84 3.07 8.76
C GLN A 168 -2.73 2.67 9.94
N PHE A 169 -4.03 2.96 9.84
CA PHE A 169 -5.00 2.72 10.89
C PHE A 169 -6.27 2.08 10.33
N SER A 170 -6.90 1.24 11.13
CA SER A 170 -8.28 0.77 10.92
C SER A 170 -9.25 1.25 12.01
N ASP A 171 -8.74 1.87 13.08
CA ASP A 171 -9.47 2.22 14.31
C ASP A 171 -10.09 1.02 15.06
N GLU A 172 -9.75 -0.21 14.67
CA GLU A 172 -10.17 -1.42 15.37
C GLU A 172 -9.47 -1.52 16.74
N ASN A 173 -10.00 -2.35 17.64
CA ASN A 173 -9.45 -2.63 18.98
C ASN A 173 -9.42 -1.38 19.91
N GLY A 174 -10.39 -0.48 19.74
CA GLY A 174 -10.56 0.69 20.60
C GLY A 174 -9.62 1.85 20.27
N LEU A 175 -8.82 1.74 19.21
CA LEU A 175 -8.05 2.88 18.68
C LEU A 175 -9.01 4.00 18.29
N GLY A 176 -8.87 5.17 18.93
CA GLY A 176 -9.77 6.30 18.70
C GLY A 176 -11.13 6.22 19.38
N ASN A 177 -11.41 5.16 20.16
CA ASN A 177 -12.65 4.95 20.91
C ASN A 177 -13.93 5.06 20.04
N VAL A 178 -13.92 4.42 18.86
CA VAL A 178 -15.05 4.38 17.92
C VAL A 178 -15.50 2.95 17.62
N ALA A 179 -16.81 2.76 17.43
CA ALA A 179 -17.39 1.45 17.08
C ALA A 179 -17.36 1.14 15.57
N SER A 180 -17.14 2.16 14.74
CA SER A 180 -17.02 2.08 13.27
C SER A 180 -16.34 3.34 12.77
N ASN A 181 -15.50 3.23 11.74
CA ASN A 181 -14.86 4.39 11.10
C ASN A 181 -15.40 4.69 9.69
N LYS A 182 -16.16 3.78 9.08
CA LYS A 182 -16.57 3.88 7.67
C LYS A 182 -17.47 5.08 7.36
N GLN A 183 -18.23 5.57 8.33
CA GLN A 183 -19.09 6.76 8.19
C GLN A 183 -18.45 8.06 8.68
N LEU A 184 -17.24 7.99 9.24
CA LEU A 184 -16.59 9.15 9.82
C LEU A 184 -16.11 10.10 8.72
N ARG A 185 -16.31 11.40 8.97
CA ARG A 185 -15.80 12.47 8.09
C ARG A 185 -14.40 12.94 8.49
N ARG A 186 -14.00 12.66 9.73
CA ARG A 186 -12.72 13.03 10.33
C ARG A 186 -12.13 11.82 11.01
N MET A 187 -10.80 11.71 11.01
CA MET A 187 -10.14 10.68 11.79
C MET A 187 -10.39 10.91 13.29
N PRO A 188 -10.58 9.84 14.07
CA PRO A 188 -10.67 9.96 15.52
C PRO A 188 -9.34 10.43 16.12
N VAL A 189 -9.41 10.99 17.32
CA VAL A 189 -8.19 11.38 18.05
C VAL A 189 -7.58 10.14 18.65
N HIS A 190 -6.34 9.83 18.27
CA HIS A 190 -5.60 8.73 18.88
C HIS A 190 -4.82 9.26 20.09
N ARG A 191 -5.22 8.85 21.30
CA ARG A 191 -4.57 9.29 22.55
C ARG A 191 -3.07 8.97 22.52
N GLY A 192 -2.25 9.94 22.90
CA GLY A 192 -0.78 9.81 22.86
C GLY A 192 -0.17 10.14 21.50
N SER A 193 -0.98 10.32 20.46
CA SER A 193 -0.55 10.88 19.19
C SER A 193 -0.70 12.41 19.18
N GLY A 194 0.14 13.10 18.42
CA GLY A 194 0.01 14.55 18.18
C GLY A 194 -1.02 14.89 17.09
N PHE A 195 -1.91 13.96 16.74
CA PHE A 195 -2.82 14.12 15.60
C PHE A 195 -4.19 14.65 16.04
N GLY A 196 -4.53 15.86 15.58
CA GLY A 196 -5.86 16.43 15.76
C GLY A 196 -6.89 15.82 14.80
N PRO A 197 -8.21 16.03 15.04
CA PRO A 197 -9.26 15.48 14.19
C PRO A 197 -9.34 16.19 12.83
N LEU A 198 -8.58 15.68 11.85
CA LEU A 198 -8.57 16.18 10.47
C LEU A 198 -9.60 15.46 9.60
N LEU A 199 -10.13 16.18 8.60
CA LEU A 199 -11.00 15.57 7.59
C LEU A 199 -10.22 14.53 6.78
N PHE A 200 -10.88 13.41 6.48
CA PHE A 200 -10.33 12.43 5.55
C PHE A 200 -10.19 13.04 4.16
N ARG A 201 -9.05 12.80 3.53
CA ARG A 201 -8.73 13.22 2.16
C ARG A 201 -8.76 12.04 1.21
N LEU A 202 -8.83 12.39 -0.07
CA LEU A 202 -8.87 11.43 -1.17
C LEU A 202 -7.70 11.67 -2.11
N VAL A 203 -7.20 10.58 -2.68
CA VAL A 203 -6.31 10.60 -3.82
C VAL A 203 -6.88 9.63 -4.84
N ALA A 204 -7.02 10.08 -6.09
CA ALA A 204 -7.43 9.23 -7.18
C ALA A 204 -6.20 8.49 -7.71
N VAL A 205 -6.29 7.18 -7.83
CA VAL A 205 -5.26 6.35 -8.47
C VAL A 205 -5.83 5.74 -9.74
N ARG A 206 -4.96 5.58 -10.74
CA ARG A 206 -5.28 4.93 -12.00
C ARG A 206 -4.13 4.03 -12.39
N ALA A 207 -4.46 2.78 -12.71
CA ALA A 207 -3.52 1.81 -13.28
C ALA A 207 -3.65 1.80 -14.80
N PHE A 208 -2.53 1.68 -15.51
CA PHE A 208 -2.50 1.76 -16.97
C PHE A 208 -1.31 0.98 -17.57
N GLY A 209 -1.31 0.90 -18.90
CA GLY A 209 -0.33 0.14 -19.68
C GLY A 209 -0.79 -1.29 -19.94
N ALA A 210 0.10 -2.10 -20.51
CA ALA A 210 -0.23 -3.48 -20.86
C ALA A 210 -0.56 -4.31 -19.60
N THR A 211 -1.54 -5.18 -19.71
CA THR A 211 -1.88 -6.17 -18.67
C THR A 211 -1.33 -7.53 -19.06
N ALA A 212 -0.84 -8.31 -18.10
CA ALA A 212 -0.53 -9.73 -18.30
C ALA A 212 -0.79 -10.54 -17.03
N GLY A 213 -0.91 -11.85 -17.20
CA GLY A 213 -1.30 -12.76 -16.12
C GLY A 213 -2.79 -12.66 -15.79
N VAL A 214 -3.18 -13.34 -14.71
CA VAL A 214 -4.56 -13.37 -14.22
C VAL A 214 -4.63 -12.72 -12.84
N ARG A 215 -5.77 -12.12 -12.50
CA ARG A 215 -6.07 -11.70 -11.14
C ARG A 215 -5.83 -12.90 -10.19
N PRO A 216 -5.04 -12.75 -9.11
CA PRO A 216 -4.82 -13.82 -8.15
C PRO A 216 -6.14 -14.36 -7.61
N ALA A 217 -6.21 -15.68 -7.43
CA ALA A 217 -7.28 -16.30 -6.64
C ALA A 217 -7.14 -15.91 -5.17
N THR A 218 -8.22 -16.04 -4.41
CA THR A 218 -8.18 -15.86 -2.95
C THR A 218 -7.11 -16.75 -2.35
N SER A 219 -6.31 -16.19 -1.44
CA SER A 219 -5.21 -16.88 -0.81
C SER A 219 -5.72 -18.02 0.07
N ASN A 220 -5.09 -19.18 -0.07
CA ASN A 220 -5.34 -20.35 0.75
C ASN A 220 -4.03 -20.99 1.19
N PRO A 221 -3.18 -20.28 1.97
CA PRO A 221 -1.91 -20.84 2.43
C PRO A 221 -2.17 -22.00 3.39
N GLN A 222 -1.45 -23.10 3.19
CA GLN A 222 -1.56 -24.31 3.99
C GLN A 222 -0.18 -24.72 4.50
N VAL A 223 -0.11 -25.18 5.74
CA VAL A 223 1.09 -25.87 6.25
C VAL A 223 1.17 -27.22 5.55
N THR A 224 2.31 -27.55 4.95
CA THR A 224 2.45 -28.75 4.12
C THR A 224 2.85 -29.98 4.93
N GLY A 225 3.42 -29.77 6.13
CA GLY A 225 4.06 -30.82 6.94
C GLY A 225 5.37 -31.35 6.36
N ARG A 226 5.87 -30.76 5.27
CA ARG A 226 7.16 -31.12 4.66
C ARG A 226 8.27 -30.33 5.30
N VAL A 227 9.43 -30.94 5.44
CA VAL A 227 10.65 -30.27 5.90
C VAL A 227 11.59 -30.10 4.70
N CYS A 228 12.05 -28.88 4.46
CA CYS A 228 13.11 -28.61 3.48
C CYS A 228 14.44 -28.31 4.20
N THR A 229 15.56 -28.52 3.49
CA THR A 229 16.91 -28.30 4.02
C THR A 229 17.54 -27.04 3.41
N ASP A 230 18.71 -26.64 3.92
CA ASP A 230 19.50 -25.52 3.40
C ASP A 230 19.84 -25.62 1.90
N VAL A 231 19.75 -26.83 1.32
CA VAL A 231 20.05 -27.08 -0.09
C VAL A 231 18.86 -26.72 -1.02
N GLY A 232 17.66 -26.59 -0.45
CA GLY A 232 16.45 -26.13 -1.14
C GLY A 232 15.92 -27.04 -2.27
N PRO A 233 14.85 -26.61 -2.97
CA PRO A 233 13.99 -25.46 -2.67
C PRO A 233 12.89 -25.78 -1.64
N CYS A 234 12.50 -24.77 -0.86
CA CYS A 234 11.34 -24.82 0.04
C CYS A 234 10.11 -24.24 -0.67
N ALA A 235 8.93 -24.75 -0.34
CA ALA A 235 7.65 -24.13 -0.66
C ALA A 235 7.12 -23.32 0.53
N VAL A 236 6.27 -22.32 0.26
CA VAL A 236 5.49 -21.67 1.31
C VAL A 236 4.61 -22.71 2.00
N GLY A 237 4.69 -22.77 3.33
CA GLY A 237 4.03 -23.76 4.17
C GLY A 237 4.93 -24.94 4.60
N ASP A 238 6.11 -25.11 4.01
CA ASP A 238 7.10 -26.09 4.47
C ASP A 238 7.77 -25.63 5.78
N THR A 239 8.23 -26.57 6.59
CA THR A 239 9.18 -26.31 7.67
C THR A 239 10.57 -26.14 7.07
N GLY A 240 11.17 -24.97 7.26
CA GLY A 240 12.50 -24.67 6.77
C GLY A 240 13.63 -25.17 7.68
N PRO A 241 14.89 -24.98 7.27
CA PRO A 241 16.06 -25.42 8.05
C PRO A 241 16.16 -24.77 9.43
N GLY A 242 15.54 -23.60 9.64
CA GLY A 242 15.43 -22.96 10.95
C GLY A 242 14.38 -23.61 11.87
N GLY A 243 13.66 -24.63 11.40
CA GLY A 243 12.56 -25.27 12.11
C GLY A 243 11.24 -24.47 12.08
N GLY A 244 11.23 -23.30 11.43
CA GLY A 244 10.05 -22.46 11.30
C GLY A 244 9.26 -22.74 10.03
N ILE A 245 8.03 -22.23 9.94
CA ILE A 245 7.22 -22.38 8.73
C ILE A 245 7.58 -21.28 7.73
N VAL A 246 7.96 -21.68 6.51
CA VAL A 246 8.25 -20.77 5.39
C VAL A 246 6.98 -20.03 5.00
N PHE A 247 6.98 -18.71 5.13
CA PHE A 247 5.84 -17.86 4.76
C PHE A 247 6.12 -16.94 3.56
N TYR A 248 7.37 -16.87 3.12
CA TYR A 248 7.78 -16.04 2.00
C TYR A 248 8.91 -16.71 1.21
N ASP A 249 8.79 -16.73 -0.12
CA ASP A 249 9.86 -17.07 -1.06
C ASP A 249 10.12 -15.89 -1.99
N ALA A 250 11.36 -15.38 -2.00
CA ALA A 250 11.78 -14.29 -2.88
C ALA A 250 11.96 -14.70 -4.35
N GLY A 251 11.74 -15.97 -4.69
CA GLY A 251 11.92 -16.60 -6.00
C GLY A 251 13.37 -16.82 -6.41
N SER A 252 14.30 -16.07 -5.81
CA SER A 252 15.74 -16.20 -5.99
C SER A 252 16.49 -15.67 -4.77
N HIS A 253 17.74 -16.10 -4.60
CA HIS A 253 18.59 -15.68 -3.49
C HIS A 253 18.77 -14.14 -3.46
N LYS A 254 18.54 -13.54 -2.30
CA LYS A 254 18.78 -12.12 -2.01
C LYS A 254 19.86 -11.99 -0.92
N PRO A 255 20.45 -10.80 -0.68
CA PRO A 255 21.47 -10.62 0.36
C PRO A 255 21.05 -11.00 1.78
N TRP A 256 19.75 -11.05 2.06
CA TRP A 256 19.17 -11.44 3.35
C TRP A 256 18.73 -12.91 3.39
N GLY A 257 18.84 -13.65 2.28
CA GLY A 257 18.30 -15.00 2.11
C GLY A 257 17.31 -15.11 0.95
N ARG A 258 16.77 -16.31 0.73
CA ARG A 258 15.68 -16.55 -0.23
C ARG A 258 14.32 -16.68 0.46
N TYR A 259 14.27 -17.36 1.59
CA TYR A 259 13.05 -17.66 2.32
C TYR A 259 12.97 -16.84 3.62
N LEU A 260 11.76 -16.56 4.08
CA LEU A 260 11.51 -16.15 5.46
C LEU A 260 10.67 -17.22 6.15
N GLU A 261 11.07 -17.57 7.36
CA GLU A 261 10.42 -18.55 8.23
C GLU A 261 9.84 -17.86 9.46
N MET A 262 8.62 -18.26 9.85
CA MET A 262 8.07 -17.91 11.15
C MET A 262 8.57 -18.95 12.15
N ALA A 263 9.32 -18.50 13.15
CA ALA A 263 9.83 -19.39 14.19
C ALA A 263 8.66 -20.06 14.95
N PRO A 264 8.86 -21.28 15.48
CA PRO A 264 7.78 -22.03 16.11
C PRO A 264 7.44 -21.45 17.50
N VAL A 265 6.23 -21.75 18.00
CA VAL A 265 5.63 -21.11 19.18
C VAL A 265 6.47 -21.28 20.46
N GLU A 266 7.25 -22.36 20.56
CA GLU A 266 8.18 -22.59 21.66
C GLU A 266 9.33 -21.56 21.76
N THR A 267 9.53 -20.75 20.72
CA THR A 267 10.48 -19.64 20.70
C THR A 267 9.81 -18.27 20.90
N GLU A 268 8.50 -18.24 21.15
CA GLU A 268 7.76 -17.01 21.42
C GLU A 268 8.05 -16.49 22.84
N PHE A 269 8.19 -15.18 22.97
CA PHE A 269 8.36 -14.50 24.25
C PHE A 269 7.36 -13.35 24.35
N GLU A 270 6.75 -13.17 25.51
CA GLU A 270 5.83 -12.08 25.80
C GLU A 270 6.40 -11.07 26.82
N GLY A 271 5.90 -9.83 26.80
CA GLY A 271 6.24 -8.81 27.80
C GLY A 271 7.66 -8.24 27.73
N ILE A 272 8.46 -8.59 26.72
CA ILE A 272 9.80 -8.04 26.54
C ILE A 272 9.71 -6.60 25.99
N PRO A 273 10.40 -5.61 26.59
CA PRO A 273 10.37 -4.25 26.07
C PRO A 273 11.02 -4.18 24.68
N TRP A 274 10.39 -3.44 23.76
CA TRP A 274 10.86 -3.24 22.37
C TRP A 274 12.33 -2.81 22.28
N LYS A 275 12.81 -2.05 23.26
CA LYS A 275 14.23 -1.75 23.49
C LYS A 275 14.46 -1.64 25.00
N LYS A 276 15.60 -2.09 25.52
CA LYS A 276 16.03 -1.75 26.89
C LYS A 276 16.28 -0.23 26.93
N LEU A 277 15.32 0.53 27.43
CA LEU A 277 15.40 1.98 27.46
C LEU A 277 16.10 2.43 28.75
N SER A 278 17.39 2.81 28.65
CA SER A 278 17.95 3.72 29.65
C SER A 278 17.23 5.08 29.60
N VAL A 279 17.40 5.93 30.61
CA VAL A 279 16.86 7.31 30.59
C VAL A 279 17.33 8.08 29.35
N VAL A 280 18.54 7.80 28.86
CA VAL A 280 19.11 8.38 27.63
C VAL A 280 18.42 7.84 26.37
N ASP A 281 18.12 6.55 26.33
CA ASP A 281 17.47 5.91 25.17
C ASP A 281 16.03 6.37 24.94
N ARG A 282 15.31 6.77 26.00
CA ARG A 282 13.96 7.36 25.88
C ARG A 282 13.94 8.63 25.03
N GLN A 283 15.08 9.31 24.90
CA GLN A 283 15.22 10.54 24.12
C GLN A 283 15.88 10.29 22.74
N ARG A 284 16.24 9.03 22.41
CA ARG A 284 16.91 8.69 21.16
C ARG A 284 16.07 7.81 20.24
N PRO A 285 15.30 8.40 19.29
CA PRO A 285 14.58 7.61 18.29
C PRO A 285 15.56 6.83 17.40
N LEU A 286 15.12 5.65 16.95
CA LEU A 286 15.91 4.75 16.09
C LEU A 286 16.34 5.41 14.78
N TYR A 287 15.44 6.17 14.17
CA TYR A 287 15.72 6.94 12.95
C TYR A 287 15.80 8.42 13.26
N ARG A 288 16.86 9.07 12.77
CA ARG A 288 17.19 10.48 13.03
C ARG A 288 17.57 11.17 11.74
N ASN A 289 17.57 12.50 11.75
CA ASN A 289 18.19 13.24 10.66
C ASN A 289 19.70 13.18 10.88
N ASP A 290 20.42 12.62 9.92
CA ASP A 290 21.88 12.48 9.95
C ASP A 290 22.44 12.64 8.53
N SER A 291 23.74 12.38 8.37
CA SER A 291 24.43 12.43 7.07
C SER A 291 23.91 11.40 6.05
N ASN A 292 23.24 10.34 6.50
CA ASN A 292 22.68 9.29 5.65
C ASN A 292 21.23 9.61 5.20
N GLY A 293 20.65 10.68 5.73
CA GLY A 293 19.39 11.26 5.29
C GLY A 293 18.40 11.55 6.41
N LEU A 294 17.24 12.09 6.03
CA LEU A 294 16.16 12.37 6.97
C LEU A 294 15.58 11.08 7.57
N ALA A 295 15.17 11.15 8.83
CA ALA A 295 14.57 10.02 9.56
C ALA A 295 13.39 9.38 8.82
N LYS A 296 12.61 10.19 8.09
CA LYS A 296 11.49 9.75 7.26
C LYS A 296 11.95 8.82 6.13
N TYR A 297 13.03 9.16 5.44
CA TYR A 297 13.58 8.32 4.36
C TYR A 297 14.12 7.00 4.91
N GLN A 298 14.77 7.05 6.07
CA GLN A 298 15.29 5.85 6.72
C GLN A 298 14.17 4.88 7.12
N ARG A 299 13.03 5.41 7.61
CA ARG A 299 11.81 4.63 7.89
C ARG A 299 11.26 3.95 6.63
N VAL A 300 11.12 4.67 5.53
CA VAL A 300 10.63 4.08 4.27
C VAL A 300 11.54 2.94 3.82
N LYS A 301 12.86 3.16 3.79
CA LYS A 301 13.84 2.14 3.40
C LYS A 301 13.81 0.91 4.32
N SER A 302 13.43 1.08 5.59
CA SER A 302 13.35 -0.03 6.55
C SER A 302 12.18 -0.99 6.33
N LYS A 303 11.16 -0.60 5.53
CA LYS A 303 10.01 -1.46 5.21
C LYS A 303 10.35 -2.58 4.22
N ALA A 304 11.47 -2.48 3.52
CA ALA A 304 11.84 -3.45 2.50
C ALA A 304 12.06 -4.85 3.12
N ILE A 305 11.60 -5.88 2.41
CA ILE A 305 11.81 -7.28 2.81
C ILE A 305 13.32 -7.53 2.96
N GLY A 306 13.70 -8.17 4.07
CA GLY A 306 15.09 -8.47 4.41
C GLY A 306 15.80 -7.42 5.26
N MET A 307 15.14 -6.31 5.59
CA MET A 307 15.71 -5.29 6.47
C MET A 307 15.61 -5.62 7.98
N GLY A 308 15.08 -6.80 8.35
CA GLY A 308 14.99 -7.22 9.75
C GLY A 308 16.37 -7.37 10.41
N LEU A 309 17.23 -8.23 9.85
CA LEU A 309 18.54 -8.55 10.42
C LEU A 309 19.47 -7.31 10.59
N PRO A 310 19.64 -6.42 9.60
CA PRO A 310 20.49 -5.24 9.75
C PRO A 310 19.96 -4.19 10.74
N ARG A 311 18.75 -4.38 11.29
CA ARG A 311 18.08 -3.42 12.19
C ARG A 311 17.90 -3.97 13.60
N THR A 312 18.08 -5.28 13.79
CA THR A 312 18.03 -5.95 15.10
C THR A 312 19.41 -6.36 15.62
N ALA A 313 20.45 -6.37 14.77
CA ALA A 313 21.86 -6.50 15.16
C ALA A 313 22.41 -5.22 15.80
#